data_AF-A0A177E8N9-F1
#
_entry.id   AF-A0A177E8N9-F1
#
_cell.length_a   1.000
_cell.length_b   1.000
_cell.length_c   1.000
_cell.angle_alpha   90.00
_cell.angle_beta   90.00
_cell.angle_gamma   90.00
#
_symmetry.space_group_name_H-M   'P 1'
#
loop_
_entity.id
_entity.type
_entity.pdbx_description
1 polymer ?
#
loop_
_entity_poly.entity_id
_entity_poly.type
_entity_poly.pdbx_seq_one_letter_code
_entity_poly.pdbx_strand_id
1 'polypeptide(L)'
;MRFLLLCVCWGFFITQAIAAQEALLWYQQAKTLYQEGNSQGALALLEELERRFPKERVVIARGRILAAEIYASQGKYQKVIELLTPLLKETDLTPRAYLLLARSAEALGLNSEALLYVRLLKTKFPEAQEICGGDIVAAKVFYKRKLYDRAERLAERVLTTENCSIDTKAEASFLLFRLNKPDKVVTFLEKNPRAKAFLPEVLKELALYHLKQGKFKQAEEEIYDYLNFSGREKEAPPLLWALAEALFKQKKYKEARRIYELILTSWPSAKQALFAKFRLYEMRYLFEEKIGHVNPQTRNILLNVILVLKRDYPEAPLTEEAHALEIKLLLEAKKISQALESAWAFLKKYPESPYLSRVFPVLCKASSLFEQNLLGKKDYQGLILFFNEHKQELEKASCGLSFYWAAQAYLSLNLETEARLTLLKGVLLSLPDVWEKDFKLTLVDLLLKDEEYELSLKFLKELGEKYKEINQNPYYLYLLGRLNKETGKLIEALEFLKRAYKLAVTPEIKAKIQKDYLENLIILGRYEKAFSLLQEASKVDLELAKALVTRTLKEEKYLIAQKVLSFLRKKFPEDRELLWLEGLLWERLGEPEKAFGIWQKLAKGNDVYAQLASSLLKEEKLIEEARKEIY
;
A
#
# COMPACT_ATOMS: atom_id res chain seq x y z
N MET A 1 -68.20 -43.18 -80.36
CA MET A 1 -67.81 -43.37 -78.94
C MET A 1 -66.43 -42.74 -78.62
N ARG A 2 -66.16 -41.49 -79.05
CA ARG A 2 -64.89 -40.76 -78.76
C ARG A 2 -65.08 -39.30 -78.34
N PHE A 3 -66.31 -38.78 -78.29
CA PHE A 3 -66.60 -37.38 -77.93
C PHE A 3 -67.11 -37.16 -76.49
N LEU A 4 -67.53 -38.22 -75.78
CA LEU A 4 -68.02 -38.12 -74.40
C LEU A 4 -66.92 -38.21 -73.33
N LEU A 5 -65.68 -38.49 -73.72
CA LEU A 5 -64.51 -38.49 -72.82
C LEU A 5 -63.83 -37.12 -72.69
N LEU A 6 -64.14 -36.14 -73.55
CA LEU A 6 -63.51 -34.81 -73.54
C LEU A 6 -64.20 -33.80 -72.59
N CYS A 7 -65.51 -33.90 -72.35
CA CYS A 7 -66.21 -32.97 -71.44
C CYS A 7 -66.06 -33.28 -69.94
N VAL A 8 -65.85 -34.54 -69.56
CA VAL A 8 -65.62 -34.91 -68.15
C VAL A 8 -64.22 -34.52 -67.69
N CYS A 9 -63.23 -34.47 -68.59
CA CYS A 9 -61.92 -33.93 -68.28
C CYS A 9 -61.97 -32.41 -68.04
N TRP A 10 -62.73 -31.63 -68.82
CA TRP A 10 -62.79 -30.16 -68.66
C TRP A 10 -63.44 -29.70 -67.35
N GLY A 11 -64.48 -30.38 -66.85
CA GLY A 11 -65.09 -30.05 -65.54
C GLY A 11 -64.19 -30.34 -64.32
N PHE A 12 -63.31 -31.34 -64.43
CA PHE A 12 -62.34 -31.68 -63.38
C PHE A 12 -61.15 -30.70 -63.33
N PHE A 13 -60.74 -30.14 -64.47
CA PHE A 13 -59.66 -29.14 -64.51
C PHE A 13 -60.09 -27.76 -63.98
N ILE A 14 -61.35 -27.36 -64.17
CA ILE A 14 -61.86 -26.06 -63.68
C ILE A 14 -61.99 -26.05 -62.15
N THR A 15 -62.41 -27.16 -61.53
CA THR A 15 -62.57 -27.26 -60.07
C THR A 15 -61.23 -27.31 -59.32
N GLN A 16 -60.19 -27.92 -59.88
CA GLN A 16 -58.85 -27.94 -59.30
C GLN A 16 -58.16 -26.56 -59.36
N ALA A 17 -58.35 -25.81 -60.45
CA ALA A 17 -57.76 -24.48 -60.59
C ALA A 17 -58.32 -23.45 -59.57
N ILE A 18 -59.61 -23.57 -59.23
CA ILE A 18 -60.28 -22.70 -58.25
C ILE A 18 -59.77 -23.01 -56.83
N ALA A 19 -59.67 -24.28 -56.45
CA ALA A 19 -59.16 -24.70 -55.14
C ALA A 19 -57.71 -24.25 -54.88
N ALA A 20 -56.85 -24.30 -55.90
CA ALA A 20 -55.46 -23.83 -55.81
C ALA A 20 -55.36 -22.30 -55.63
N GLN A 21 -56.23 -21.52 -56.31
CA GLN A 21 -56.30 -20.06 -56.12
C GLN A 21 -56.81 -19.67 -54.74
N GLU A 22 -57.82 -20.37 -54.23
CA GLU A 22 -58.32 -20.15 -52.86
C GLU A 22 -57.25 -20.47 -51.83
N ALA A 23 -56.56 -21.62 -51.92
CA ALA A 23 -55.46 -21.96 -51.02
C ALA A 23 -54.36 -20.88 -51.02
N LEU A 24 -54.03 -20.33 -52.19
CA LEU A 24 -53.05 -19.25 -52.30
C LEU A 24 -53.50 -17.97 -51.59
N LEU A 25 -54.79 -17.63 -51.66
CA LEU A 25 -55.36 -16.47 -50.95
C LEU A 25 -55.25 -16.62 -49.43
N TRP A 26 -55.55 -17.81 -48.90
CA TRP A 26 -55.39 -18.13 -47.47
C TRP A 26 -53.94 -17.97 -47.00
N TYR A 27 -52.98 -18.46 -47.81
CA TYR A 27 -51.56 -18.25 -47.55
C TYR A 27 -51.18 -16.76 -47.56
N GLN A 28 -51.69 -15.98 -48.52
CA GLN A 28 -51.43 -14.54 -48.60
C GLN A 28 -52.00 -13.79 -47.39
N GLN A 29 -53.22 -14.11 -46.94
CA GLN A 29 -53.82 -13.53 -45.75
C GLN A 29 -52.98 -13.83 -44.49
N ALA A 30 -52.54 -15.07 -44.32
CA ALA A 30 -51.66 -15.44 -43.21
C ALA A 30 -50.34 -14.66 -43.24
N LYS A 31 -49.76 -14.47 -44.44
CA LYS A 31 -48.55 -13.67 -44.63
C LYS A 31 -48.76 -12.20 -44.23
N THR A 32 -49.88 -11.60 -44.64
CA THR A 32 -50.23 -10.22 -44.26
C THR A 32 -50.40 -10.08 -42.75
N LEU A 33 -51.13 -10.98 -42.11
CA LEU A 33 -51.28 -10.97 -40.64
C LEU A 33 -49.94 -11.06 -39.92
N TYR A 34 -49.02 -11.87 -40.43
CA TYR A 34 -47.68 -11.94 -39.84
C TYR A 34 -46.91 -10.63 -40.02
N GLN A 35 -47.01 -9.99 -41.20
CA GLN A 35 -46.39 -8.69 -41.46
C GLN A 35 -46.96 -7.57 -40.58
N GLU A 36 -48.23 -7.67 -40.18
CA GLU A 36 -48.90 -6.78 -39.21
C GLU A 36 -48.54 -7.11 -37.74
N GLY A 37 -47.72 -8.13 -37.50
CA GLY A 37 -47.30 -8.57 -36.16
C GLY A 37 -48.25 -9.58 -35.49
N ASN A 38 -49.38 -9.92 -36.12
CA ASN A 38 -50.34 -10.90 -35.61
C ASN A 38 -49.87 -12.34 -35.90
N SER A 39 -48.83 -12.77 -35.19
CA SER A 39 -48.22 -14.10 -35.35
C SER A 39 -49.18 -15.25 -35.01
N GLN A 40 -50.08 -15.08 -34.05
CA GLN A 40 -51.04 -16.12 -33.65
C GLN A 40 -52.15 -16.29 -34.70
N GLY A 41 -52.69 -15.18 -35.19
CA GLY A 41 -53.69 -15.20 -36.28
C GLY A 41 -53.11 -15.80 -37.56
N ALA A 42 -51.86 -15.45 -37.90
CA ALA A 42 -51.16 -16.05 -39.04
C ALA A 42 -51.03 -17.58 -38.90
N LEU A 43 -50.60 -18.09 -37.74
CA LEU A 43 -50.48 -19.54 -37.51
C LEU A 43 -51.83 -20.26 -37.61
N ALA A 44 -52.90 -19.68 -37.04
CA ALA A 44 -54.25 -20.27 -37.11
C ALA A 44 -54.75 -20.38 -38.56
N LEU A 45 -54.52 -19.37 -39.40
CA LEU A 45 -54.87 -19.43 -40.82
C LEU A 45 -54.04 -20.47 -41.58
N LEU A 46 -52.77 -20.67 -41.22
CA LEU A 46 -51.91 -21.69 -41.83
C LEU A 46 -52.33 -23.12 -41.46
N GLU A 47 -52.77 -23.34 -40.22
CA GLU A 47 -53.34 -24.62 -39.79
C GLU A 47 -54.65 -24.92 -40.55
N GLU A 48 -55.50 -23.89 -40.72
CA GLU A 48 -56.76 -24.03 -41.45
C GLU A 48 -56.55 -24.25 -42.96
N LEU A 49 -55.50 -23.64 -43.54
CA LEU A 49 -55.06 -23.88 -44.92
C LEU A 49 -54.75 -25.37 -45.14
N GLU A 50 -53.99 -26.00 -44.23
CA GLU A 50 -53.68 -27.43 -44.34
C GLU A 50 -54.92 -28.32 -44.22
N ARG A 51 -55.85 -27.94 -43.34
CA ARG A 51 -57.08 -28.69 -43.09
C ARG A 51 -58.05 -28.63 -44.28
N ARG A 52 -58.24 -27.45 -44.88
CA ARG A 52 -59.21 -27.23 -45.96
C ARG A 52 -58.70 -27.67 -47.33
N PHE A 53 -57.40 -27.54 -47.58
CA PHE A 53 -56.80 -27.77 -48.89
C PHE A 53 -55.73 -28.88 -48.87
N PRO A 54 -55.98 -30.08 -48.32
CA PRO A 54 -54.94 -31.10 -48.09
C PRO A 54 -54.29 -31.65 -49.36
N LYS A 55 -54.89 -31.41 -50.54
CA LYS A 55 -54.36 -31.81 -51.85
C LYS A 55 -53.41 -30.77 -52.47
N GLU A 56 -53.44 -29.52 -51.99
CA GLU A 56 -52.65 -28.41 -52.52
C GLU A 56 -51.23 -28.37 -51.92
N ARG A 57 -50.47 -29.46 -52.14
CA ARG A 57 -49.17 -29.72 -51.48
C ARG A 57 -48.17 -28.56 -51.60
N VAL A 58 -48.14 -27.88 -52.75
CA VAL A 58 -47.21 -26.76 -52.99
C VAL A 58 -47.54 -25.56 -52.11
N VAL A 59 -48.82 -25.22 -51.95
CA VAL A 59 -49.25 -24.08 -51.13
C VAL A 59 -49.12 -24.43 -49.64
N ILE A 60 -49.43 -25.67 -49.25
CA ILE A 60 -49.17 -26.18 -47.90
C ILE A 60 -47.68 -26.07 -47.55
N ALA A 61 -46.77 -26.49 -48.45
CA ALA A 61 -45.34 -26.38 -48.22
C ALA A 61 -44.90 -24.92 -47.98
N ARG A 62 -45.43 -23.96 -48.76
CA ARG A 62 -45.21 -22.52 -48.52
C ARG A 62 -45.76 -22.07 -47.17
N GLY A 63 -46.94 -22.56 -46.80
CA GLY A 63 -47.56 -22.30 -45.51
C GLY A 63 -46.71 -22.80 -44.34
N ARG A 64 -46.20 -24.03 -44.42
CA ARG A 64 -45.30 -24.62 -43.42
C ARG A 64 -43.99 -23.85 -43.28
N ILE A 65 -43.41 -23.35 -44.38
CA ILE A 65 -42.22 -22.48 -44.34
C ILE A 65 -42.53 -21.19 -43.59
N LEU A 66 -43.67 -20.55 -43.86
CA LEU A 66 -44.06 -19.35 -43.13
C LEU A 66 -44.33 -19.64 -41.64
N ALA A 67 -45.00 -20.74 -41.32
CA ALA A 67 -45.20 -21.17 -39.93
C ALA A 67 -43.87 -21.44 -39.22
N ALA A 68 -42.90 -22.04 -39.91
CA ALA A 68 -41.54 -22.25 -39.41
C ALA A 68 -40.79 -20.94 -39.16
N GLU A 69 -40.94 -19.92 -40.01
CA GLU A 69 -40.40 -18.57 -39.76
C GLU A 69 -40.99 -17.96 -38.48
N ILE A 70 -42.31 -18.06 -38.31
CA ILE A 70 -43.00 -17.57 -37.12
C ILE A 70 -42.50 -18.32 -35.87
N TYR A 71 -42.43 -19.65 -35.93
CA TYR A 71 -41.93 -20.44 -34.79
C TYR A 71 -40.46 -20.18 -34.47
N ALA A 72 -39.60 -19.97 -35.47
CA ALA A 72 -38.20 -19.58 -35.26
C ALA A 72 -38.10 -18.22 -34.56
N SER A 73 -38.93 -17.23 -34.95
CA SER A 73 -38.96 -15.91 -34.30
C SER A 73 -39.41 -15.97 -32.83
N GLN A 74 -40.15 -17.01 -32.45
CA GLN A 74 -40.57 -17.28 -31.07
C GLN A 74 -39.59 -18.17 -30.29
N GLY A 75 -38.47 -18.57 -30.89
CA GLY A 75 -37.50 -19.50 -30.30
C GLY A 75 -37.98 -20.95 -30.20
N LYS A 76 -39.08 -21.32 -30.87
CA LYS A 76 -39.65 -22.68 -30.87
C LYS A 76 -39.00 -23.56 -31.94
N TYR A 77 -37.69 -23.75 -31.82
CA TYR A 77 -36.86 -24.43 -32.84
C TYR A 77 -37.25 -25.89 -33.10
N GLN A 78 -37.78 -26.60 -32.11
CA GLN A 78 -38.24 -27.98 -32.27
C GLN A 78 -39.39 -28.07 -33.30
N LYS A 79 -40.36 -27.15 -33.21
CA LYS A 79 -41.48 -27.08 -34.16
C LYS A 79 -41.01 -26.76 -35.58
N VAL A 80 -39.95 -25.96 -35.72
CA VAL A 80 -39.35 -25.66 -37.03
C VAL A 80 -38.85 -26.92 -37.70
N ILE A 81 -38.14 -27.78 -36.96
CA ILE A 81 -37.64 -29.06 -37.46
C ILE A 81 -38.80 -29.99 -37.82
N GLU A 82 -39.82 -30.10 -36.96
CA GLU A 82 -41.01 -30.94 -37.19
C GLU A 82 -41.78 -30.54 -38.47
N LEU A 83 -41.90 -29.23 -38.74
CA LEU A 83 -42.60 -28.73 -39.92
C LEU A 83 -41.81 -28.90 -41.22
N LEU A 84 -40.48 -28.67 -41.18
CA LEU A 84 -39.67 -28.58 -42.39
C LEU A 84 -38.98 -29.89 -42.78
N THR A 85 -38.68 -30.77 -41.83
CA THR A 85 -37.97 -32.04 -42.13
C THR A 85 -38.77 -32.97 -43.04
N PRO A 86 -40.10 -33.16 -42.86
CA PRO A 86 -40.90 -33.99 -43.77
C PRO A 86 -40.86 -33.47 -45.21
N LEU A 87 -40.87 -32.14 -45.37
CA LEU A 87 -40.88 -31.49 -46.69
C LEU A 87 -39.62 -31.74 -47.50
N LEU A 88 -38.48 -32.05 -46.87
CA LEU A 88 -37.23 -32.40 -47.58
C LEU A 88 -37.37 -33.62 -48.50
N LYS A 89 -38.32 -34.52 -48.22
CA LYS A 89 -38.59 -35.70 -49.05
C LYS A 89 -39.61 -35.42 -50.15
N GLU A 90 -40.41 -34.38 -49.99
CA GLU A 90 -41.58 -34.09 -50.84
C GLU A 90 -41.27 -33.05 -51.91
N THR A 91 -40.49 -32.01 -51.57
CA THR A 91 -40.19 -30.89 -52.45
C THR A 91 -38.82 -30.28 -52.14
N ASP A 92 -38.26 -29.55 -53.09
CA ASP A 92 -37.08 -28.73 -52.82
C ASP A 92 -37.46 -27.48 -52.01
N LEU A 93 -36.92 -27.40 -50.79
CA LEU A 93 -37.07 -26.24 -49.93
C LEU A 93 -36.34 -25.01 -50.49
N THR A 94 -36.80 -23.82 -50.11
CA THR A 94 -36.12 -22.56 -50.44
C THR A 94 -34.80 -22.42 -49.66
N PRO A 95 -33.83 -21.61 -50.14
CA PRO A 95 -32.59 -21.32 -49.40
C PRO A 95 -32.84 -20.89 -47.94
N ARG A 96 -33.82 -20.01 -47.74
CA ARG A 96 -34.25 -19.55 -46.42
C ARG A 96 -34.76 -20.67 -45.51
N ALA A 97 -35.50 -21.63 -46.04
CA ALA A 97 -35.98 -22.78 -45.27
C ALA A 97 -34.83 -23.71 -44.85
N TYR A 98 -33.82 -23.93 -45.70
CA TYR A 98 -32.60 -24.65 -45.29
C TYR A 98 -31.81 -23.91 -44.20
N LEU A 99 -31.71 -22.58 -44.30
CA LEU A 99 -31.05 -21.78 -43.26
C LEU A 99 -31.82 -21.83 -41.93
N LEU A 100 -33.16 -21.81 -41.95
CA LEU A 100 -33.99 -21.96 -40.76
C LEU A 100 -33.80 -23.32 -40.09
N LEU A 101 -33.75 -24.40 -40.88
CA LEU A 101 -33.41 -25.74 -40.39
C LEU A 101 -32.02 -25.77 -39.75
N ALA A 102 -31.02 -25.19 -40.40
CA ALA A 102 -29.65 -25.13 -39.90
C ALA A 102 -29.55 -24.36 -38.57
N ARG A 103 -30.14 -23.15 -38.49
CA ARG A 103 -30.19 -22.33 -37.26
C ARG A 103 -30.94 -23.04 -36.13
N SER A 104 -32.07 -23.67 -36.43
CA SER A 104 -32.87 -24.40 -35.44
C SER A 104 -32.15 -25.62 -34.89
N ALA A 105 -31.47 -26.38 -35.76
CA ALA A 105 -30.64 -27.50 -35.34
C ALA A 105 -29.45 -27.04 -34.48
N GLU A 106 -28.77 -25.95 -34.85
CA GLU A 106 -27.66 -25.38 -34.08
C GLU A 106 -28.09 -24.90 -32.69
N ALA A 107 -29.28 -24.28 -32.60
CA ALA A 107 -29.86 -23.83 -31.33
C ALA A 107 -30.21 -25.00 -30.40
N LEU A 108 -30.67 -26.13 -30.96
CA LEU A 108 -30.98 -27.35 -30.22
C LEU A 108 -29.74 -28.22 -29.90
N GLY A 109 -28.55 -27.82 -30.37
CA GLY A 109 -27.32 -28.58 -30.17
C GLY A 109 -27.14 -29.78 -31.11
N LEU A 110 -28.02 -29.92 -32.12
CA LEU A 110 -27.98 -30.94 -33.17
C LEU A 110 -26.92 -30.58 -34.21
N ASN A 111 -25.65 -30.70 -33.81
CA ASN A 111 -24.49 -30.19 -34.55
C ASN A 111 -24.32 -30.86 -35.92
N SER A 112 -24.59 -32.16 -36.02
CA SER A 112 -24.42 -32.93 -37.26
C SER A 112 -25.48 -32.53 -38.30
N GLU A 113 -26.72 -32.39 -37.86
CA GLU A 113 -27.87 -31.97 -38.63
C GLU A 113 -27.71 -30.52 -39.10
N ALA A 114 -27.27 -29.62 -38.22
CA ALA A 114 -26.98 -28.23 -38.58
C ALA A 114 -25.97 -28.16 -39.73
N LEU A 115 -24.86 -28.90 -39.64
CA LEU A 115 -23.84 -28.95 -40.71
C LEU A 115 -24.36 -29.62 -41.98
N LEU A 116 -25.22 -30.63 -41.88
CA LEU A 116 -25.88 -31.27 -43.01
C LEU A 116 -26.76 -30.25 -43.76
N TYR A 117 -27.60 -29.50 -43.05
CA TYR A 117 -28.48 -28.50 -43.67
C TYR A 117 -27.68 -27.36 -44.31
N VAL A 118 -26.58 -26.91 -43.69
CA VAL A 118 -25.66 -25.94 -44.30
C VAL A 118 -25.03 -26.50 -45.59
N ARG A 119 -24.63 -27.77 -45.59
CA ARG A 119 -24.08 -28.41 -46.81
C ARG A 119 -25.14 -28.48 -47.91
N LEU A 120 -26.36 -28.90 -47.59
CA LEU A 120 -27.46 -28.95 -48.56
C LEU A 120 -27.77 -27.57 -49.15
N LEU A 121 -27.80 -26.52 -48.32
CA LEU A 121 -27.97 -25.14 -48.76
C LEU A 121 -26.93 -24.75 -49.80
N LYS A 122 -25.64 -24.99 -49.53
CA LYS A 122 -24.54 -24.64 -50.43
C LYS A 122 -24.54 -25.45 -51.73
N THR A 123 -24.85 -26.73 -51.65
CA THR A 123 -24.84 -27.62 -52.82
C THR A 123 -26.01 -27.32 -53.75
N LYS A 124 -27.21 -27.06 -53.20
CA LYS A 124 -28.41 -26.80 -54.00
C LYS A 124 -28.50 -25.34 -54.46
N PHE A 125 -27.96 -24.40 -53.70
CA PHE A 125 -28.09 -22.96 -53.97
C PHE A 125 -26.74 -22.24 -53.78
N PRO A 126 -25.76 -22.45 -54.67
CA PRO A 126 -24.40 -21.91 -54.53
C PRO A 126 -24.31 -20.38 -54.63
N GLU A 127 -25.34 -19.70 -55.15
CA GLU A 127 -25.39 -18.24 -55.30
C GLU A 127 -26.35 -17.55 -54.31
N ALA A 128 -26.99 -18.30 -53.42
CA ALA A 128 -27.94 -17.75 -52.46
C ALA A 128 -27.25 -16.90 -51.38
N GLN A 129 -27.84 -15.77 -51.02
CA GLN A 129 -27.33 -14.90 -49.94
C GLN A 129 -27.35 -15.61 -48.58
N GLU A 130 -28.27 -16.56 -48.39
CA GLU A 130 -28.40 -17.38 -47.18
C GLU A 130 -27.17 -18.26 -46.90
N ILE A 131 -26.29 -18.47 -47.87
CA ILE A 131 -25.02 -19.18 -47.66
C ILE A 131 -24.20 -18.50 -46.57
N CYS A 132 -24.18 -17.17 -46.52
CA CYS A 132 -23.48 -16.42 -45.48
C CYS A 132 -24.01 -16.79 -44.08
N GLY A 133 -25.35 -16.86 -43.94
CA GLY A 133 -25.98 -17.30 -42.70
C GLY A 133 -25.65 -18.76 -42.36
N GLY A 134 -25.59 -19.62 -43.38
CA GLY A 134 -25.18 -21.02 -43.23
C GLY A 134 -23.72 -21.17 -42.78
N ASP A 135 -22.82 -20.34 -43.31
CA ASP A 135 -21.42 -20.27 -42.89
C ASP A 135 -21.28 -19.86 -41.44
N ILE A 136 -22.08 -18.90 -40.96
CA ILE A 136 -22.11 -18.52 -39.54
C ILE A 136 -22.65 -19.63 -38.65
N VAL A 137 -23.71 -20.34 -39.07
CA VAL A 137 -24.21 -21.51 -38.34
C VAL A 137 -23.10 -22.57 -38.21
N ALA A 138 -22.43 -22.90 -39.32
CA ALA A 138 -21.32 -23.85 -39.29
C ALA A 138 -20.15 -23.35 -38.41
N ALA A 139 -19.82 -22.06 -38.45
CA ALA A 139 -18.80 -21.46 -37.62
C ALA A 139 -19.14 -21.57 -36.12
N LYS A 140 -20.40 -21.30 -35.73
CA LYS A 140 -20.89 -21.48 -34.35
C LYS A 140 -20.80 -22.93 -33.89
N VAL A 141 -21.18 -23.89 -34.75
CA VAL A 141 -21.04 -25.33 -34.47
C VAL A 141 -19.56 -25.70 -34.25
N PHE A 142 -18.65 -25.24 -35.12
CA PHE A 142 -17.22 -25.50 -34.95
C PHE A 142 -16.65 -24.86 -33.69
N TYR A 143 -17.10 -23.64 -33.34
CA TYR A 143 -16.74 -22.98 -32.10
C TYR A 143 -17.17 -23.78 -30.87
N LYS A 144 -18.43 -24.26 -30.82
CA LYS A 144 -18.93 -25.13 -29.73
C LYS A 144 -18.13 -26.43 -29.61
N ARG A 145 -17.64 -26.96 -30.74
CA ARG A 145 -16.78 -28.15 -30.81
C ARG A 145 -15.29 -27.88 -30.56
N LYS A 146 -14.92 -26.65 -30.19
CA LYS A 146 -13.53 -26.20 -29.97
C LYS A 146 -12.62 -26.31 -31.21
N LEU A 147 -13.21 -26.35 -32.41
CA LEU A 147 -12.49 -26.34 -33.68
C LEU A 147 -12.31 -24.89 -34.16
N TYR A 148 -11.55 -24.11 -33.39
CA TYR A 148 -11.45 -22.65 -33.53
C TYR A 148 -10.95 -22.20 -34.90
N ASP A 149 -9.95 -22.88 -35.50
CA ASP A 149 -9.43 -22.51 -36.82
C ASP A 149 -10.46 -22.65 -37.95
N ARG A 150 -11.42 -23.57 -37.79
CA ARG A 150 -12.51 -23.72 -38.77
C ARG A 150 -13.58 -22.65 -38.56
N ALA A 151 -13.87 -22.33 -37.30
CA ALA A 151 -14.80 -21.26 -36.96
C ALA A 151 -14.30 -19.90 -37.43
N GLU A 152 -13.01 -19.58 -37.18
CA GLU A 152 -12.37 -18.33 -37.61
C GLU A 152 -12.43 -18.16 -39.13
N ARG A 153 -11.97 -19.17 -39.89
CA ARG A 153 -11.97 -19.12 -41.36
C ARG A 153 -13.35 -18.88 -41.97
N LEU A 154 -14.39 -19.49 -41.42
CA LEU A 154 -15.76 -19.28 -41.90
C LEU A 154 -16.29 -17.90 -41.53
N ALA A 155 -16.04 -17.43 -40.31
CA ALA A 155 -16.47 -16.09 -39.90
C ALA A 155 -15.76 -14.99 -40.72
N GLU A 156 -14.47 -15.14 -41.02
CA GLU A 156 -13.73 -14.22 -41.89
C GLU A 156 -14.23 -14.19 -43.32
N ARG A 157 -14.57 -15.36 -43.86
CA ARG A 157 -15.15 -15.45 -45.20
C ARG A 157 -16.44 -14.65 -45.28
N VAL A 158 -17.31 -14.78 -44.28
CA VAL A 158 -18.55 -14.01 -44.21
C VAL A 158 -18.27 -12.51 -44.11
N LEU A 159 -17.27 -12.13 -43.32
CA LEU A 159 -16.89 -10.73 -43.15
C LEU A 159 -16.38 -10.07 -44.44
N THR A 160 -15.66 -10.83 -45.26
CA THR A 160 -15.00 -10.36 -46.49
C THR A 160 -15.87 -10.47 -47.76
N THR A 161 -16.92 -11.28 -47.73
CA THR A 161 -17.81 -11.47 -48.89
C THR A 161 -18.75 -10.27 -49.05
N GLU A 162 -18.74 -9.63 -50.23
CA GLU A 162 -19.50 -8.39 -50.49
C GLU A 162 -21.02 -8.59 -50.32
N ASN A 163 -21.56 -9.66 -50.91
CA ASN A 163 -23.00 -9.96 -50.95
C ASN A 163 -23.61 -10.41 -49.61
N CYS A 164 -22.83 -10.57 -48.55
CA CYS A 164 -23.39 -10.88 -47.24
C CYS A 164 -24.02 -9.64 -46.60
N SER A 165 -25.21 -9.81 -46.04
CA SER A 165 -25.94 -8.76 -45.33
C SER A 165 -25.20 -8.28 -44.08
N ILE A 166 -25.47 -7.04 -43.66
CA ILE A 166 -24.72 -6.40 -42.56
C ILE A 166 -24.97 -7.07 -41.20
N ASP A 167 -26.18 -7.57 -40.97
CA ASP A 167 -26.56 -8.37 -39.79
C ASP A 167 -25.77 -9.68 -39.75
N THR A 168 -25.62 -10.37 -40.88
CA THR A 168 -24.83 -11.61 -40.97
C THR A 168 -23.35 -11.34 -40.73
N LYS A 169 -22.82 -10.23 -41.28
CA LYS A 169 -21.43 -9.77 -41.00
C LYS A 169 -21.24 -9.36 -39.54
N ALA A 170 -22.27 -8.79 -38.90
CA ALA A 170 -22.25 -8.49 -37.48
C ALA A 170 -22.19 -9.77 -36.64
N GLU A 171 -23.00 -10.79 -36.94
CA GLU A 171 -22.92 -12.10 -36.30
C GLU A 171 -21.52 -12.74 -36.45
N ALA A 172 -20.92 -12.61 -37.64
CA ALA A 172 -19.55 -13.05 -37.89
C ALA A 172 -18.53 -12.34 -36.99
N SER A 173 -18.67 -11.03 -36.87
CA SER A 173 -17.80 -10.18 -36.05
C SER A 173 -17.91 -10.53 -34.56
N PHE A 174 -19.11 -10.78 -34.07
CA PHE A 174 -19.32 -11.26 -32.69
C PHE A 174 -18.56 -12.58 -32.45
N LEU A 175 -18.62 -13.52 -33.40
CA LEU A 175 -17.90 -14.79 -33.27
C LEU A 175 -16.37 -14.61 -33.31
N LEU A 176 -15.86 -13.73 -34.18
CA LEU A 176 -14.44 -13.40 -34.23
C LEU A 176 -13.96 -12.75 -32.94
N PHE A 177 -14.77 -11.89 -32.32
CA PHE A 177 -14.48 -11.34 -31.01
C PHE A 177 -14.33 -12.44 -29.95
N ARG A 178 -15.27 -13.39 -29.91
CA ARG A 178 -15.23 -14.55 -28.99
C ARG A 178 -14.02 -15.47 -29.23
N LEU A 179 -13.51 -15.51 -30.46
CA LEU A 179 -12.29 -16.21 -30.86
C LEU A 179 -11.01 -15.42 -30.53
N ASN A 180 -11.12 -14.33 -29.76
CA ASN A 180 -10.01 -13.45 -29.39
C ASN A 180 -9.32 -12.81 -30.62
N LYS A 181 -10.12 -12.37 -31.60
CA LYS A 181 -9.65 -11.63 -32.80
C LYS A 181 -10.21 -10.19 -32.85
N PRO A 182 -9.97 -9.36 -31.82
CA PRO A 182 -10.56 -8.02 -31.72
C PRO A 182 -10.15 -7.09 -32.87
N ASP A 183 -8.92 -7.19 -33.37
CA ASP A 183 -8.42 -6.29 -34.42
C ASP A 183 -9.24 -6.41 -35.73
N LYS A 184 -9.64 -7.64 -36.10
CA LYS A 184 -10.49 -7.89 -37.28
C LYS A 184 -11.87 -7.26 -37.13
N VAL A 185 -12.40 -7.26 -35.90
CA VAL A 185 -13.69 -6.66 -35.56
C VAL A 185 -13.62 -5.14 -35.63
N VAL A 186 -12.56 -4.54 -35.07
CA VAL A 186 -12.31 -3.09 -35.15
C VAL A 186 -12.25 -2.63 -36.59
N THR A 187 -11.44 -3.28 -37.44
CA THR A 187 -11.34 -2.95 -38.87
C THR A 187 -12.68 -3.05 -39.60
N PHE A 188 -13.51 -4.03 -39.24
CA PHE A 188 -14.85 -4.16 -39.81
C PHE A 188 -15.77 -3.02 -39.39
N LEU A 189 -15.80 -2.66 -38.10
CA LEU A 189 -16.64 -1.60 -37.56
C LEU A 189 -16.25 -0.21 -38.09
N GLU A 190 -14.95 0.03 -38.32
CA GLU A 190 -14.44 1.25 -38.96
C GLU A 190 -14.95 1.38 -40.41
N LYS A 191 -14.89 0.28 -41.18
CA LYS A 191 -15.39 0.25 -42.57
C LYS A 191 -16.92 0.24 -42.66
N ASN A 192 -17.60 -0.23 -41.61
CA ASN A 192 -19.05 -0.39 -41.58
C ASN A 192 -19.65 0.20 -40.30
N PRO A 193 -19.67 1.54 -40.13
CA PRO A 193 -20.14 2.15 -38.88
C PRO A 193 -21.57 1.78 -38.48
N ARG A 194 -22.45 1.51 -39.48
CA ARG A 194 -23.83 1.05 -39.24
C ARG A 194 -23.90 -0.31 -38.52
N ALA A 195 -22.85 -1.13 -38.61
CA ALA A 195 -22.80 -2.42 -37.93
C ALA A 195 -22.76 -2.30 -36.39
N LYS A 196 -22.30 -1.15 -35.87
CA LYS A 196 -22.22 -0.88 -34.43
C LYS A 196 -23.57 -1.06 -33.72
N ALA A 197 -24.67 -0.66 -34.37
CA ALA A 197 -26.02 -0.78 -33.83
C ALA A 197 -26.45 -2.23 -33.56
N PHE A 198 -25.85 -3.20 -34.26
CA PHE A 198 -26.14 -4.63 -34.09
C PHE A 198 -25.24 -5.30 -33.05
N LEU A 199 -24.22 -4.59 -32.54
CA LEU A 199 -23.14 -5.17 -31.73
C LEU A 199 -22.86 -4.43 -30.41
N PRO A 200 -23.88 -4.00 -29.63
CA PRO A 200 -23.64 -3.27 -28.39
C PRO A 200 -22.74 -4.04 -27.41
N GLU A 201 -22.97 -5.33 -27.21
CA GLU A 201 -22.15 -6.13 -26.30
C GLU A 201 -20.68 -6.22 -26.75
N VAL A 202 -20.41 -6.25 -28.06
CA VAL A 202 -19.04 -6.24 -28.58
C VAL A 202 -18.38 -4.89 -28.34
N LEU A 203 -19.12 -3.79 -28.50
CA LEU A 203 -18.61 -2.44 -28.23
C LEU A 203 -18.21 -2.29 -26.76
N LYS A 204 -19.03 -2.79 -25.83
CA LYS A 204 -18.69 -2.82 -24.40
C LYS A 204 -17.39 -3.57 -24.14
N GLU A 205 -17.25 -4.77 -24.71
CA GLU A 205 -16.05 -5.58 -24.50
C GLU A 205 -14.80 -5.01 -25.19
N LEU A 206 -14.95 -4.40 -26.38
CA LEU A 206 -13.90 -3.66 -27.06
C LEU A 206 -13.44 -2.46 -26.23
N ALA A 207 -14.37 -1.72 -25.63
CA ALA A 207 -14.02 -0.62 -24.74
C ALA A 207 -13.14 -1.09 -23.58
N LEU A 208 -13.52 -2.19 -22.91
CA LEU A 208 -12.74 -2.77 -21.82
C LEU A 208 -11.37 -3.29 -22.30
N TYR A 209 -11.31 -3.85 -23.51
CA TYR A 209 -10.07 -4.27 -24.15
C TYR A 209 -9.15 -3.08 -24.43
N HIS A 210 -9.65 -2.00 -25.03
CA HIS A 210 -8.89 -0.79 -25.32
C HIS A 210 -8.47 -0.04 -24.04
N LEU A 211 -9.27 -0.06 -22.97
CA LEU A 211 -8.85 0.45 -21.65
C LEU A 211 -7.62 -0.28 -21.14
N LYS A 212 -7.59 -1.61 -21.21
CA LYS A 212 -6.42 -2.42 -20.79
C LYS A 212 -5.17 -2.13 -21.63
N GLN A 213 -5.34 -1.76 -22.90
CA GLN A 213 -4.25 -1.36 -23.79
C GLN A 213 -3.80 0.10 -23.64
N GLY A 214 -4.51 0.90 -22.83
CA GLY A 214 -4.25 2.33 -22.70
C GLY A 214 -4.74 3.19 -23.87
N LYS A 215 -5.57 2.63 -24.77
CA LYS A 215 -6.17 3.34 -25.92
C LYS A 215 -7.45 4.08 -25.50
N PHE A 216 -7.29 5.10 -24.64
CA PHE A 216 -8.42 5.74 -23.94
C PHE A 216 -9.45 6.41 -24.84
N LYS A 217 -9.03 7.03 -25.95
CA LYS A 217 -9.96 7.69 -26.88
C LYS A 217 -10.90 6.69 -27.54
N GLN A 218 -10.35 5.57 -28.03
CA GLN A 218 -11.13 4.50 -28.64
C GLN A 218 -12.09 3.88 -27.62
N ALA A 219 -11.59 3.61 -26.40
CA ALA A 219 -12.45 3.11 -25.33
C ALA A 219 -13.58 4.07 -24.96
N GLU A 220 -13.31 5.38 -24.92
CA GLU A 220 -14.33 6.40 -24.67
C GLU A 220 -15.41 6.39 -25.76
N GLU A 221 -15.02 6.41 -27.03
CA GLU A 221 -15.95 6.32 -28.17
C GLU A 221 -16.80 5.04 -28.11
N GLU A 222 -16.18 3.89 -27.83
CA GLU A 222 -16.87 2.60 -27.74
C GLU A 222 -17.82 2.51 -26.53
N ILE A 223 -17.49 3.13 -25.40
CA ILE A 223 -18.42 3.25 -24.25
C ILE A 223 -19.64 4.07 -24.65
N TYR A 224 -19.45 5.22 -25.29
CA TYR A 224 -20.58 6.06 -25.70
C TYR A 224 -21.43 5.38 -26.79
N ASP A 225 -20.81 4.74 -27.77
CA ASP A 225 -21.52 3.95 -28.78
C ASP A 225 -22.32 2.82 -28.12
N TYR A 226 -21.73 2.08 -27.18
CA TYR A 226 -22.43 1.05 -26.42
C TYR A 226 -23.66 1.59 -25.70
N LEU A 227 -23.51 2.69 -24.96
CA LEU A 227 -24.60 3.29 -24.20
C LEU A 227 -25.73 3.79 -25.12
N ASN A 228 -25.37 4.40 -26.25
CA ASN A 228 -26.32 4.89 -27.24
C ASN A 228 -27.10 3.75 -27.91
N PHE A 229 -26.44 2.67 -28.32
CA PHE A 229 -27.08 1.57 -29.04
C PHE A 229 -27.80 0.56 -28.13
N SER A 230 -27.32 0.37 -26.89
CA SER A 230 -27.95 -0.57 -25.96
C SER A 230 -29.14 0.02 -25.20
N GLY A 231 -29.18 1.35 -25.03
CA GLY A 231 -30.13 2.02 -24.15
C GLY A 231 -29.94 1.69 -22.65
N ARG A 232 -28.85 1.03 -22.26
CA ARG A 232 -28.61 0.57 -20.89
C ARG A 232 -27.89 1.62 -20.04
N GLU A 233 -28.56 2.74 -19.82
CA GLU A 233 -27.99 3.88 -19.09
C GLU A 233 -27.47 3.51 -17.69
N LYS A 234 -28.10 2.54 -17.00
CA LYS A 234 -27.67 2.05 -15.68
C LYS A 234 -26.25 1.47 -15.67
N GLU A 235 -25.71 1.08 -16.83
CA GLU A 235 -24.34 0.58 -16.97
C GLU A 235 -23.31 1.70 -17.22
N ALA A 236 -23.73 2.94 -17.43
CA ALA A 236 -22.82 4.06 -17.69
C ALA A 236 -21.85 4.34 -16.52
N PRO A 237 -22.30 4.45 -15.24
CA PRO A 237 -21.40 4.78 -14.13
C PRO A 237 -20.21 3.83 -13.97
N PRO A 238 -20.34 2.48 -13.97
CA PRO A 238 -19.18 1.59 -13.86
C PRO A 238 -18.22 1.67 -15.05
N LEU A 239 -18.71 1.84 -16.28
CA LEU A 239 -17.86 1.96 -17.47
C LEU A 239 -17.08 3.27 -17.50
N LEU A 240 -17.76 4.38 -17.22
CA LEU A 240 -17.15 5.71 -17.14
C LEU A 240 -16.17 5.78 -15.97
N TRP A 241 -16.48 5.15 -14.83
CA TRP A 241 -15.54 5.03 -13.71
C TRP A 241 -14.26 4.30 -14.11
N ALA A 242 -14.37 3.17 -14.83
CA ALA A 242 -13.20 2.44 -15.31
C ALA A 242 -12.33 3.27 -16.24
N LEU A 243 -12.94 4.04 -17.15
CA LEU A 243 -12.23 4.98 -18.03
C LEU A 243 -11.54 6.10 -17.23
N ALA A 244 -12.25 6.72 -16.29
CA ALA A 244 -11.71 7.80 -15.46
C ALA A 244 -10.54 7.33 -14.59
N GLU A 245 -10.66 6.15 -13.95
CA GLU A 245 -9.57 5.55 -13.16
C GLU A 245 -8.34 5.22 -14.02
N ALA A 246 -8.55 4.73 -15.24
CA ALA A 246 -7.45 4.44 -16.15
C ALA A 246 -6.71 5.72 -16.57
N LEU A 247 -7.46 6.79 -16.87
CA LEU A 247 -6.89 8.12 -17.15
C LEU A 247 -6.17 8.70 -15.93
N PHE A 248 -6.75 8.59 -14.73
CA PHE A 248 -6.15 9.06 -13.49
C PHE A 248 -4.81 8.38 -13.20
N LYS A 249 -4.73 7.06 -13.35
CA LYS A 249 -3.48 6.28 -13.19
C LYS A 249 -2.40 6.69 -14.18
N GLN A 250 -2.78 7.15 -15.37
CA GLN A 250 -1.87 7.70 -16.38
C GLN A 250 -1.56 9.20 -16.19
N LYS A 251 -1.93 9.78 -15.03
CA LYS A 251 -1.75 11.21 -14.69
C LYS A 251 -2.45 12.17 -15.66
N LYS A 252 -3.43 11.68 -16.42
CA LYS A 252 -4.28 12.46 -17.33
C LYS A 252 -5.42 13.13 -16.56
N TYR A 253 -5.04 13.97 -15.60
CA TYR A 253 -5.96 14.50 -14.60
C TYR A 253 -7.09 15.37 -15.19
N LYS A 254 -6.81 16.14 -16.25
CA LYS A 254 -7.84 16.97 -16.89
C LYS A 254 -8.97 16.13 -17.50
N GLU A 255 -8.60 15.05 -18.18
CA GLU A 255 -9.57 14.14 -18.82
C GLU A 255 -10.32 13.30 -17.77
N ALA A 256 -9.61 12.73 -16.79
CA ALA A 256 -10.24 11.99 -15.70
C ALA A 256 -11.25 12.85 -14.93
N ARG A 257 -10.89 14.10 -14.64
CA ARG A 257 -11.77 15.06 -13.95
C ARG A 257 -13.10 15.27 -14.68
N ARG A 258 -13.08 15.48 -16.00
CA ARG A 258 -14.31 15.65 -16.81
C ARG A 258 -15.27 14.48 -16.62
N ILE A 259 -14.74 13.26 -16.60
CA ILE A 259 -15.55 12.04 -16.51
C ILE A 259 -16.06 11.84 -15.08
N TYR A 260 -15.24 12.09 -14.06
CA TYR A 260 -15.72 12.08 -12.67
C TYR A 260 -16.82 13.11 -12.42
N GLU A 261 -16.68 14.33 -12.97
CA GLU A 261 -17.71 15.37 -12.89
C GLU A 261 -19.00 14.91 -13.57
N LEU A 262 -18.92 14.28 -14.75
CA LEU A 262 -20.06 13.70 -15.44
C LEU A 262 -20.75 12.62 -14.60
N ILE A 263 -19.98 11.69 -14.00
CA ILE A 263 -20.55 10.63 -13.16
C ILE A 263 -21.31 11.23 -11.98
N LEU A 264 -20.70 12.23 -11.32
CA LEU A 264 -21.24 12.88 -10.14
C LEU A 264 -22.53 13.67 -10.44
N THR A 265 -22.64 14.30 -11.61
CA THR A 265 -23.80 15.12 -11.98
C THR A 265 -24.94 14.31 -12.61
N SER A 266 -24.61 13.36 -13.49
CA SER A 266 -25.62 12.59 -14.23
C SER A 266 -26.18 11.40 -13.43
N TRP A 267 -25.38 10.78 -12.55
CA TRP A 267 -25.82 9.62 -11.76
C TRP A 267 -25.51 9.78 -10.27
N PRO A 268 -26.05 10.82 -9.59
CA PRO A 268 -25.70 11.15 -8.21
C PRO A 268 -26.04 10.06 -7.18
N SER A 269 -26.96 9.15 -7.50
CA SER A 269 -27.33 8.02 -6.65
C SER A 269 -26.47 6.77 -6.85
N ALA A 270 -25.66 6.71 -7.91
CA ALA A 270 -24.76 5.58 -8.15
C ALA A 270 -23.58 5.62 -7.17
N LYS A 271 -23.10 4.46 -6.71
CA LYS A 271 -21.92 4.39 -5.83
C LYS A 271 -20.69 5.07 -6.43
N GLN A 272 -20.55 5.02 -7.76
CA GLN A 272 -19.47 5.66 -8.50
C GLN A 272 -19.52 7.20 -8.40
N ALA A 273 -20.66 7.82 -8.08
CA ALA A 273 -20.72 9.25 -7.81
C ALA A 273 -19.96 9.61 -6.52
N LEU A 274 -20.09 8.80 -5.46
CA LEU A 274 -19.30 8.98 -4.25
C LEU A 274 -17.80 8.75 -4.52
N PHE A 275 -17.48 7.74 -5.34
CA PHE A 275 -16.10 7.44 -5.75
C PHE A 275 -15.49 8.59 -6.57
N ALA A 276 -16.24 9.12 -7.52
CA ALA A 276 -15.88 10.28 -8.32
C ALA A 276 -15.68 11.52 -7.43
N LYS A 277 -16.57 11.75 -6.45
CA LYS A 277 -16.40 12.84 -5.48
C LYS A 277 -15.09 12.71 -4.72
N PHE A 278 -14.75 11.52 -4.21
CA PHE A 278 -13.45 11.27 -3.57
C PHE A 278 -12.29 11.65 -4.50
N ARG A 279 -12.26 11.12 -5.73
CA ARG A 279 -11.20 11.40 -6.71
C ARG A 279 -11.07 12.89 -7.05
N LEU A 280 -12.18 13.60 -7.23
CA LEU A 280 -12.16 15.04 -7.52
C LEU A 280 -11.50 15.85 -6.39
N TYR A 281 -11.83 15.54 -5.13
CA TYR A 281 -11.21 16.20 -3.99
C TYR A 281 -9.77 15.73 -3.75
N GLU A 282 -9.45 14.48 -4.05
CA GLU A 282 -8.08 13.96 -3.98
C GLU A 282 -7.19 14.68 -5.00
N MET A 283 -7.65 14.83 -6.24
CA MET A 283 -6.95 15.57 -7.29
C MET A 283 -6.71 17.02 -6.90
N ARG A 284 -7.70 17.65 -6.29
CA ARG A 284 -7.56 19.00 -5.76
C ARG A 284 -6.52 19.06 -4.64
N TYR A 285 -6.56 18.14 -3.70
CA TYR A 285 -5.57 18.04 -2.61
C TYR A 285 -4.15 17.81 -3.14
N LEU A 286 -3.96 16.91 -4.11
CA LEU A 286 -2.66 16.66 -4.73
C LEU A 286 -2.11 17.89 -5.47
N PHE A 287 -2.99 18.66 -6.13
CA PHE A 287 -2.62 19.93 -6.75
C PHE A 287 -2.20 20.97 -5.69
N GLU A 288 -3.00 21.11 -4.64
CA GLU A 288 -2.76 22.02 -3.52
C GLU A 288 -1.45 21.70 -2.77
N GLU A 289 -1.16 20.41 -2.55
CA GLU A 289 0.10 19.94 -1.97
C GLU A 289 1.29 20.29 -2.88
N LYS A 290 1.17 20.08 -4.19
CA LYS A 290 2.23 20.37 -5.16
C LYS A 290 2.62 21.86 -5.20
N ILE A 291 1.65 22.76 -5.02
CA ILE A 291 1.90 24.21 -4.96
C ILE A 291 2.28 24.71 -3.55
N GLY A 292 2.31 23.81 -2.55
CA GLY A 292 2.66 24.14 -1.16
C GLY A 292 1.56 24.85 -0.37
N HIS A 293 0.31 24.87 -0.86
CA HIS A 293 -0.81 25.55 -0.21
C HIS A 293 -2.03 24.62 -0.11
N VAL A 294 -2.08 23.84 0.97
CA VAL A 294 -3.19 22.90 1.26
C VAL A 294 -4.36 23.65 1.89
N ASN A 295 -5.53 23.59 1.26
CA ASN A 295 -6.74 24.22 1.78
C ASN A 295 -7.38 23.32 2.87
N PRO A 296 -7.58 23.83 4.10
CA PRO A 296 -8.22 23.06 5.17
C PRO A 296 -9.62 22.54 4.82
N GLN A 297 -10.39 23.27 3.99
CA GLN A 297 -11.71 22.84 3.55
C GLN A 297 -11.64 21.61 2.65
N THR A 298 -10.69 21.57 1.71
CA THR A 298 -10.46 20.39 0.84
C THR A 298 -10.18 19.16 1.70
N ARG A 299 -9.32 19.29 2.71
CA ARG A 299 -9.00 18.22 3.67
C ARG A 299 -10.23 17.75 4.45
N ASN A 300 -11.02 18.68 5.00
CA ASN A 300 -12.20 18.32 5.78
C ASN A 300 -13.25 17.60 4.91
N ILE A 301 -13.43 18.03 3.66
CA ILE A 301 -14.35 17.36 2.74
C ILE A 301 -13.84 15.95 2.39
N LEU A 302 -12.53 15.79 2.16
CA LEU A 302 -11.94 14.46 1.95
C LEU A 302 -12.19 13.53 3.14
N LEU A 303 -11.90 13.97 4.37
CA LEU A 303 -12.15 13.19 5.57
C LEU A 303 -13.62 12.75 5.66
N ASN A 304 -14.57 13.65 5.40
CA ASN A 304 -15.99 13.31 5.41
C ASN A 304 -16.37 12.29 4.32
N VAL A 305 -15.82 12.43 3.11
CA VAL A 305 -16.06 11.48 2.02
C VAL A 305 -15.47 10.10 2.36
N ILE A 306 -14.26 10.06 2.93
CA ILE A 306 -13.61 8.82 3.36
C ILE A 306 -14.42 8.12 4.46
N LEU A 307 -14.95 8.87 5.43
CA LEU A 307 -15.83 8.32 6.46
C LEU A 307 -17.07 7.64 5.85
N VAL A 308 -17.71 8.27 4.87
CA VAL A 308 -18.86 7.69 4.16
C VAL A 308 -18.45 6.46 3.35
N LEU A 309 -17.28 6.48 2.67
CA LEU A 309 -16.76 5.31 1.95
C LEU A 309 -16.53 4.11 2.88
N LYS A 310 -15.91 4.34 4.04
CA LYS A 310 -15.66 3.29 5.06
C LYS A 310 -16.96 2.69 5.60
N ARG A 311 -18.00 3.50 5.76
CA ARG A 311 -19.31 3.07 6.26
C ARG A 311 -20.13 2.33 5.21
N ASP A 312 -20.30 2.92 4.03
CA ASP A 312 -21.27 2.46 3.03
C ASP A 312 -20.65 1.47 2.02
N TYR A 313 -19.33 1.52 1.83
CA TYR A 313 -18.60 0.70 0.86
C TYR A 313 -17.29 0.11 1.43
N PRO A 314 -17.33 -0.61 2.57
CA PRO A 314 -16.13 -1.09 3.25
C PRO A 314 -15.26 -2.05 2.42
N GLU A 315 -15.85 -2.76 1.46
CA GLU A 315 -15.18 -3.77 0.61
C GLU A 315 -14.74 -3.22 -0.77
N ALA A 316 -15.01 -1.94 -1.06
CA ALA A 316 -14.56 -1.35 -2.31
C ALA A 316 -13.03 -1.13 -2.27
N PRO A 317 -12.27 -1.49 -3.32
CA PRO A 317 -10.82 -1.27 -3.36
C PRO A 317 -10.41 0.20 -3.12
N LEU A 318 -11.25 1.14 -3.55
CA LEU A 318 -11.03 2.58 -3.32
C LEU A 318 -11.07 2.93 -1.82
N THR A 319 -11.82 2.21 -1.00
CA THR A 319 -11.96 2.47 0.44
C THR A 319 -10.67 2.18 1.19
N GLU A 320 -9.91 1.17 0.76
CA GLU A 320 -8.57 0.90 1.29
C GLU A 320 -7.60 2.05 0.97
N GLU A 321 -7.55 2.50 -0.29
CA GLU A 321 -6.76 3.66 -0.71
C GLU A 321 -7.12 4.93 0.07
N ALA A 322 -8.42 5.18 0.20
CA ALA A 322 -9.00 6.29 0.93
C ALA A 322 -8.62 6.27 2.42
N HIS A 323 -8.65 5.11 3.07
CA HIS A 323 -8.24 4.95 4.47
C HIS A 323 -6.74 5.21 4.65
N ALA A 324 -5.89 4.80 3.70
CA ALA A 324 -4.46 5.15 3.75
C ALA A 324 -4.23 6.67 3.66
N LEU A 325 -4.99 7.37 2.81
CA LEU A 325 -4.93 8.83 2.70
C LEU A 325 -5.43 9.53 3.97
N GLU A 326 -6.50 9.01 4.60
CA GLU A 326 -7.07 9.54 5.85
C GLU A 326 -6.02 9.77 6.94
N ILE A 327 -5.15 8.78 7.16
CA ILE A 327 -4.12 8.81 8.19
C ILE A 327 -3.18 10.01 7.98
N LYS A 328 -2.78 10.25 6.73
CA LYS A 328 -1.97 11.42 6.35
C LYS A 328 -2.73 12.72 6.61
N LEU A 329 -3.98 12.81 6.16
CA LEU A 329 -4.81 14.00 6.34
C LEU A 329 -5.03 14.34 7.82
N LEU A 330 -5.24 13.34 8.67
CA LEU A 330 -5.38 13.51 10.12
C LEU A 330 -4.10 14.04 10.76
N LEU A 331 -2.94 13.49 10.38
CA LEU A 331 -1.64 13.97 10.87
C LEU A 331 -1.38 15.41 10.46
N GLU A 332 -1.64 15.78 9.20
CA GLU A 332 -1.51 17.15 8.73
C GLU A 332 -2.50 18.13 9.40
N ALA A 333 -3.66 17.63 9.86
CA ALA A 333 -4.61 18.37 10.67
C ALA A 333 -4.19 18.47 12.14
N LYS A 334 -2.99 17.98 12.50
CA LYS A 334 -2.47 17.89 13.88
C LYS A 334 -3.36 17.05 14.81
N LYS A 335 -4.21 16.19 14.26
CA LYS A 335 -5.06 15.27 15.03
C LYS A 335 -4.30 13.96 15.27
N ILE A 336 -3.23 14.04 16.06
CA ILE A 336 -2.25 12.94 16.22
C ILE A 336 -2.92 11.66 16.72
N SER A 337 -3.75 11.73 17.78
CA SER A 337 -4.43 10.55 18.33
C SER A 337 -5.35 9.88 17.31
N GLN A 338 -6.15 10.65 16.56
CA GLN A 338 -7.02 10.11 15.52
C GLN A 338 -6.21 9.49 14.38
N ALA A 339 -5.07 10.08 14.01
CA ALA A 339 -4.18 9.51 13.00
C ALA A 339 -3.63 8.14 13.43
N LEU A 340 -3.24 7.99 14.70
CA LEU A 340 -2.78 6.72 15.27
C LEU A 340 -3.91 5.68 15.31
N GLU A 341 -5.08 6.04 15.85
CA GLU A 341 -6.25 5.16 15.87
C GLU A 341 -6.60 4.66 14.46
N SER A 342 -6.60 5.57 13.48
CA SER A 342 -6.86 5.23 12.07
C SER A 342 -5.75 4.34 11.49
N ALA A 343 -4.47 4.59 11.82
CA ALA A 343 -3.37 3.77 11.35
C ALA A 343 -3.46 2.34 11.91
N TRP A 344 -3.76 2.18 13.20
CA TRP A 344 -3.93 0.86 13.80
C TRP A 344 -5.14 0.12 13.25
N ALA A 345 -6.27 0.81 13.06
CA ALA A 345 -7.42 0.24 12.39
C ALA A 345 -7.10 -0.19 10.94
N PHE A 346 -6.27 0.58 10.23
CA PHE A 346 -5.80 0.25 8.90
C PHE A 346 -4.94 -1.01 8.89
N LEU A 347 -3.91 -1.09 9.75
CA LEU A 347 -3.03 -2.26 9.82
C LEU A 347 -3.76 -3.53 10.21
N LYS A 348 -4.75 -3.42 11.11
CA LYS A 348 -5.60 -4.54 11.51
C LYS A 348 -6.49 -5.03 10.37
N LYS A 349 -7.08 -4.11 9.60
CA LYS A 349 -8.00 -4.47 8.50
C LYS A 349 -7.25 -4.90 7.23
N TYR A 350 -6.10 -4.30 6.93
CA TYR A 350 -5.35 -4.46 5.69
C TYR A 350 -3.86 -4.79 5.92
N PRO A 351 -3.53 -5.94 6.53
CA PRO A 351 -2.16 -6.28 6.93
C PRO A 351 -1.18 -6.51 5.77
N GLU A 352 -1.70 -6.73 4.55
CA GLU A 352 -0.95 -6.96 3.30
C GLU A 352 -1.22 -5.86 2.25
N SER A 353 -1.69 -4.68 2.68
CA SER A 353 -2.06 -3.60 1.77
C SER A 353 -0.89 -3.13 0.88
N PRO A 354 -1.12 -2.84 -0.41
CA PRO A 354 -0.11 -2.17 -1.24
C PRO A 354 0.19 -0.73 -0.75
N TYR A 355 -0.62 -0.17 0.14
CA TYR A 355 -0.46 1.18 0.68
C TYR A 355 0.34 1.23 1.99
N LEU A 356 0.83 0.10 2.53
CA LEU A 356 1.65 0.08 3.75
C LEU A 356 2.87 1.00 3.68
N SER A 357 3.53 1.07 2.51
CA SER A 357 4.67 1.96 2.28
C SER A 357 4.35 3.45 2.41
N ARG A 358 3.06 3.83 2.21
CA ARG A 358 2.57 5.20 2.43
C ARG A 358 2.13 5.41 3.88
N VAL A 359 1.60 4.38 4.53
CA VAL A 359 1.10 4.45 5.91
C VAL A 359 2.24 4.46 6.93
N PHE A 360 3.25 3.60 6.79
CA PHE A 360 4.32 3.46 7.76
C PHE A 360 5.08 4.75 8.08
N PRO A 361 5.50 5.58 7.10
CA PRO A 361 6.18 6.84 7.42
C PRO A 361 5.29 7.81 8.21
N VAL A 362 4.00 7.85 7.90
CA VAL A 362 3.02 8.71 8.58
C VAL A 362 2.77 8.19 10.00
N LEU A 363 2.66 6.86 10.15
CA LEU A 363 2.55 6.20 11.44
C LEU A 363 3.76 6.52 12.32
N CYS A 364 4.98 6.29 11.85
CA CYS A 364 6.19 6.55 12.65
C CYS A 364 6.27 8.01 13.10
N LYS A 365 5.89 8.95 12.22
CA LYS A 365 5.84 10.37 12.56
C LYS A 365 4.75 10.68 13.59
N ALA A 366 3.56 10.10 13.45
CA ALA A 366 2.46 10.27 14.40
C ALA A 366 2.83 9.70 15.77
N SER A 367 3.40 8.49 15.83
CA SER A 367 3.85 7.84 17.06
C SER A 367 4.91 8.68 17.75
N SER A 368 5.95 9.10 17.02
CA SER A 368 7.01 9.94 17.59
C SER A 368 6.48 11.25 18.17
N LEU A 369 5.51 11.91 17.52
CA LEU A 369 4.93 13.15 18.05
C LEU A 369 4.08 12.89 19.30
N PHE A 370 3.35 11.78 19.33
CA PHE A 370 2.57 11.36 20.49
C PHE A 370 3.48 11.04 21.69
N GLU A 371 4.54 10.27 21.47
CA GLU A 371 5.54 9.89 22.48
C GLU A 371 6.29 11.12 23.02
N GLN A 372 6.70 12.06 22.16
CA GLN A 372 7.31 13.32 22.60
C GLN A 372 6.39 14.14 23.51
N ASN A 373 5.08 14.15 23.23
CA ASN A 373 4.10 14.84 24.08
C ASN A 373 3.99 14.17 25.46
N LEU A 374 3.98 12.84 25.52
CA LEU A 374 4.00 12.09 26.79
C LEU A 374 5.29 12.37 27.57
N LEU A 375 6.44 12.32 26.89
CA LEU A 375 7.74 12.61 27.49
C LEU A 375 7.80 14.04 28.05
N GLY A 376 7.31 15.04 27.31
CA GLY A 376 7.24 16.43 27.75
C GLY A 376 6.34 16.64 28.97
N LYS A 377 5.29 15.83 29.11
CA LYS A 377 4.43 15.79 30.30
C LYS A 377 5.00 14.94 31.44
N LYS A 378 6.16 14.31 31.24
CA LYS A 378 6.78 13.33 32.15
C LYS A 378 5.90 12.11 32.43
N ASP A 379 5.00 11.77 31.51
CA ASP A 379 4.17 10.56 31.58
C ASP A 379 4.95 9.38 30.99
N TYR A 380 5.98 8.94 31.72
CA TYR A 380 6.86 7.86 31.28
C TYR A 380 6.15 6.51 31.26
N GLN A 381 5.22 6.28 32.19
CA GLN A 381 4.45 5.04 32.25
C GLN A 381 3.49 4.93 31.06
N GLY A 382 2.75 6.00 30.73
CA GLY A 382 1.88 6.03 29.55
C GLY A 382 2.65 5.81 28.26
N LEU A 383 3.86 6.37 28.15
CA LEU A 383 4.73 6.17 26.98
C LEU A 383 5.17 4.71 26.85
N ILE A 384 5.64 4.10 27.94
CA ILE A 384 6.07 2.69 27.95
C ILE A 384 4.90 1.76 27.64
N LEU A 385 3.71 2.03 28.18
CA LEU A 385 2.49 1.26 27.88
C LEU A 385 2.14 1.35 26.39
N PHE A 386 2.09 2.56 25.84
CA PHE A 386 1.85 2.79 24.40
C PHE A 386 2.87 2.05 23.53
N PHE A 387 4.16 2.17 23.86
CA PHE A 387 5.23 1.52 23.10
C PHE A 387 5.10 0.00 23.15
N ASN A 388 4.84 -0.59 24.32
CA ASN A 388 4.72 -2.03 24.47
C ASN A 388 3.47 -2.60 23.78
N GLU A 389 2.35 -1.87 23.79
CA GLU A 389 1.11 -2.26 23.11
C GLU A 389 1.29 -2.37 21.59
N HIS A 390 2.07 -1.46 20.99
CA HIS A 390 2.21 -1.36 19.53
C HIS A 390 3.60 -1.76 19.01
N LYS A 391 4.41 -2.40 19.86
CA LYS A 391 5.82 -2.69 19.57
C LYS A 391 6.02 -3.48 18.27
N GLN A 392 5.20 -4.49 18.02
CA GLN A 392 5.33 -5.36 16.85
C GLN A 392 5.04 -4.60 15.55
N GLU A 393 4.01 -3.76 15.54
CA GLU A 393 3.64 -2.94 14.40
C GLU A 393 4.68 -1.85 14.13
N LEU A 394 5.21 -1.22 15.18
CA LEU A 394 6.29 -0.24 15.08
C LEU A 394 7.58 -0.85 14.51
N GLU A 395 7.90 -2.10 14.88
CA GLU A 395 9.02 -2.85 14.30
C GLU A 395 8.79 -3.16 12.82
N LYS A 396 7.61 -3.67 12.47
CA LYS A 396 7.22 -3.94 11.07
C LYS A 396 7.29 -2.68 10.21
N ALA A 397 6.88 -1.54 10.77
CA ALA A 397 6.94 -0.23 10.13
C ALA A 397 8.34 0.41 10.15
N SER A 398 9.33 -0.21 10.79
CA SER A 398 10.69 0.30 10.97
C SER A 398 10.75 1.68 11.67
N CYS A 399 9.90 1.90 12.68
CA CYS A 399 9.81 3.15 13.43
C CYS A 399 10.89 3.25 14.53
N GLY A 400 12.15 3.43 14.16
CA GLY A 400 13.28 3.49 15.11
C GLY A 400 13.17 4.58 16.17
N LEU A 401 12.52 5.72 15.86
CA LEU A 401 12.33 6.80 16.84
C LEU A 401 11.45 6.41 18.04
N SER A 402 10.47 5.54 17.86
CA SER A 402 9.64 5.10 18.98
C SER A 402 10.46 4.30 20.00
N PHE A 403 11.44 3.53 19.52
CA PHE A 403 12.41 2.85 20.40
C PHE A 403 13.30 3.85 21.16
N TYR A 404 13.68 4.95 20.52
CA TYR A 404 14.42 6.01 21.18
C TYR A 404 13.60 6.63 22.33
N TRP A 405 12.35 7.02 22.07
CA TRP A 405 11.50 7.65 23.08
C TRP A 405 11.18 6.71 24.24
N ALA A 406 10.93 5.43 23.95
CA ALA A 406 10.77 4.42 24.99
C ALA A 406 12.03 4.27 25.84
N ALA A 407 13.21 4.26 25.22
CA ALA A 407 14.47 4.22 25.96
C ALA A 407 14.68 5.46 26.84
N GLN A 408 14.35 6.66 26.37
CA GLN A 408 14.42 7.88 27.19
C GLN A 408 13.47 7.82 28.40
N ALA A 409 12.29 7.23 28.23
CA ALA A 409 11.34 7.00 29.33
C ALA A 409 11.89 5.98 30.34
N TYR A 410 12.48 4.87 29.88
CA TYR A 410 13.15 3.89 30.76
C TYR A 410 14.31 4.51 31.54
N LEU A 411 15.17 5.31 30.89
CA LEU A 411 16.26 6.03 31.56
C LEU A 411 15.74 7.01 32.62
N SER A 412 14.63 7.69 32.33
CA SER A 412 14.00 8.60 33.31
C SER A 412 13.43 7.88 34.53
N LEU A 413 13.23 6.57 34.45
CA LEU A 413 12.81 5.69 35.55
C LEU A 413 13.98 4.87 36.15
N ASN A 414 15.23 5.17 35.77
CA ASN A 414 16.43 4.41 36.14
C ASN A 414 16.42 2.93 35.72
N LEU A 415 15.71 2.60 34.64
CA LEU A 415 15.62 1.26 34.05
C LEU A 415 16.64 1.13 32.90
N GLU A 416 17.94 1.11 33.24
CA GLU A 416 19.03 1.18 32.26
C GLU A 416 19.10 -0.06 31.35
N THR A 417 18.80 -1.26 31.88
CA THR A 417 18.81 -2.51 31.11
C THR A 417 17.75 -2.49 30.02
N GLU A 418 16.52 -2.12 30.36
CA GLU A 418 15.39 -2.01 29.43
C GLU A 418 15.66 -0.93 28.38
N ALA A 419 16.22 0.21 28.78
CA ALA A 419 16.63 1.26 27.85
C ALA A 419 17.65 0.75 26.83
N ARG A 420 18.70 0.06 27.30
CA ARG A 420 19.74 -0.50 26.42
C ARG A 420 19.17 -1.53 25.45
N LEU A 421 18.40 -2.51 25.93
CA LEU A 421 17.78 -3.53 25.08
C LEU A 421 16.86 -2.91 24.03
N THR A 422 16.12 -1.87 24.42
CA THR A 422 15.25 -1.11 23.50
C THR A 422 16.07 -0.39 22.44
N LEU A 423 17.16 0.30 22.80
CA LEU A 423 18.04 0.97 21.85
C LEU A 423 18.76 0.00 20.91
N LEU A 424 19.24 -1.14 21.42
CA LEU A 424 19.87 -2.19 20.60
C LEU A 424 18.91 -2.75 19.55
N LYS A 425 17.62 -2.84 19.88
CA LYS A 425 16.61 -3.22 18.89
C LYS A 425 16.31 -2.10 17.90
N GLY A 426 16.17 -0.87 18.39
CA GLY A 426 15.84 0.30 17.59
C GLY A 426 16.93 0.72 16.60
N VAL A 427 18.21 0.47 16.89
CA VAL A 427 19.33 0.81 15.99
C VAL A 427 19.31 0.02 14.68
N LEU A 428 18.61 -1.12 14.66
CA LEU A 428 18.42 -1.95 13.47
C LEU A 428 17.28 -1.44 12.57
N LEU A 429 16.52 -0.44 13.03
CA LEU A 429 15.37 0.13 12.33
C LEU A 429 15.74 1.46 11.64
N SER A 430 14.81 1.99 10.83
CA SER A 430 15.01 3.27 10.15
C SER A 430 15.02 4.43 11.15
N LEU A 431 16.07 5.24 11.10
CA LEU A 431 16.27 6.43 11.93
C LEU A 431 16.51 7.65 11.03
N PRO A 432 15.85 8.79 11.27
CA PRO A 432 16.20 10.04 10.60
C PRO A 432 17.61 10.50 10.99
N ASP A 433 18.39 11.02 10.04
CA ASP A 433 19.78 11.46 10.25
C ASP A 433 19.95 12.45 11.42
N VAL A 434 18.92 13.28 11.65
CA VAL A 434 18.90 14.26 12.74
C VAL A 434 19.00 13.58 14.11
N TRP A 435 18.35 12.43 14.26
CA TRP A 435 18.24 11.72 15.53
C TRP A 435 19.19 10.54 15.66
N GLU A 436 19.74 10.03 14.56
CA GLU A 436 20.66 8.89 14.58
C GLU A 436 21.88 9.15 15.49
N LYS A 437 22.39 10.38 15.50
CA LYS A 437 23.52 10.78 16.34
C LYS A 437 23.18 10.64 17.82
N ASP A 438 22.12 11.29 18.27
CA ASP A 438 21.70 11.27 19.67
C ASP A 438 21.31 9.84 20.11
N PHE A 439 20.66 9.08 19.21
CA PHE A 439 20.34 7.68 19.43
C PHE A 439 21.59 6.85 19.71
N LYS A 440 22.56 6.86 18.80
CA LYS A 440 23.77 6.04 18.90
C LYS A 440 24.67 6.51 20.05
N LEU A 441 24.77 7.81 20.31
CA LEU A 441 25.53 8.33 21.45
C LEU A 441 24.91 7.88 22.78
N THR A 442 23.58 7.87 22.90
CA THR A 442 22.88 7.35 24.08
C THR A 442 23.16 5.86 24.27
N LEU A 443 23.06 5.08 23.19
CA LEU A 443 23.35 3.64 23.21
C LEU A 443 24.79 3.37 23.64
N VAL A 444 25.77 4.09 23.08
CA VAL A 444 27.19 3.95 23.44
C VAL A 444 27.43 4.27 24.91
N ASP A 445 26.82 5.33 25.47
CA ASP A 445 27.02 5.64 26.90
C ASP A 445 26.55 4.51 27.81
N LEU A 446 25.46 3.82 27.45
CA LEU A 446 24.97 2.64 28.17
C LEU A 446 25.87 1.41 27.94
N LEU A 447 26.34 1.17 26.72
CA LEU A 447 27.25 0.07 26.43
C LEU A 447 28.58 0.20 27.18
N LEU A 448 29.11 1.42 27.32
CA LEU A 448 30.31 1.67 28.11
C LEU A 448 30.13 1.40 29.61
N LYS A 449 28.91 1.52 30.15
CA LYS A 449 28.63 1.16 31.56
C LYS A 449 28.61 -0.36 31.76
N ASP A 450 28.24 -1.11 30.72
CA ASP A 450 28.16 -2.56 30.72
C ASP A 450 29.45 -3.23 30.21
N GLU A 451 30.53 -2.46 30.08
CA GLU A 451 31.85 -2.96 29.63
C GLU A 451 31.86 -3.52 28.19
N GLU A 452 30.86 -3.16 27.37
CA GLU A 452 30.72 -3.56 25.97
C GLU A 452 31.57 -2.66 25.05
N TYR A 453 32.89 -2.68 25.24
CA TYR A 453 33.83 -1.73 24.63
C TYR A 453 33.97 -1.91 23.11
N GLU A 454 33.97 -3.14 22.60
CA GLU A 454 34.12 -3.40 21.16
C GLU A 454 32.96 -2.83 20.36
N LEU A 455 31.73 -3.05 20.85
CA LEU A 455 30.52 -2.56 20.21
C LEU A 455 30.44 -1.03 20.32
N SER A 456 30.85 -0.46 21.45
CA SER A 456 30.98 0.99 21.64
C SER A 456 31.93 1.62 20.62
N LEU A 457 33.11 1.02 20.43
CA LEU A 457 34.08 1.48 19.43
C LEU A 457 33.51 1.44 18.02
N LYS A 458 32.83 0.35 17.67
CA LYS A 458 32.21 0.18 16.35
C LYS A 458 31.21 1.30 16.06
N PHE A 459 30.26 1.56 16.97
CA PHE A 459 29.26 2.61 16.78
C PHE A 459 29.87 4.01 16.72
N LEU A 460 30.87 4.31 17.56
CA LEU A 460 31.55 5.61 17.53
C LEU A 460 32.31 5.81 16.21
N LYS A 461 33.02 4.78 15.72
CA LYS A 461 33.74 4.83 14.45
C LYS A 461 32.78 5.06 13.27
N GLU A 462 31.69 4.30 13.22
CA GLU A 462 30.64 4.48 12.19
C GLU A 462 30.06 5.90 12.21
N LEU A 463 29.78 6.45 13.40
CA LEU A 463 29.30 7.83 13.55
C LEU A 463 30.32 8.85 13.03
N GLY A 464 31.60 8.70 13.41
CA GLY A 464 32.67 9.62 13.02
C GLY A 464 32.98 9.60 11.52
N GLU A 465 32.83 8.45 10.88
CA GLU A 465 32.98 8.28 9.42
C GLU A 465 31.79 8.86 8.65
N LYS A 466 30.56 8.62 9.13
CA LYS A 466 29.32 9.08 8.48
C LYS A 466 29.11 10.59 8.64
N TYR A 467 29.36 11.14 9.83
CA TYR A 467 29.08 12.54 10.18
C TYR A 467 30.36 13.26 10.62
N LYS A 468 31.10 13.84 9.68
CA LYS A 468 32.41 14.47 9.98
C LYS A 468 32.33 15.55 11.07
N GLU A 469 31.22 16.29 11.13
CA GLU A 469 30.94 17.32 12.13
C GLU A 469 30.80 16.76 13.55
N ILE A 470 30.46 15.47 13.72
CA ILE A 470 30.32 14.86 15.04
C ILE A 470 31.65 14.80 15.79
N ASN A 471 32.78 14.86 15.08
CA ASN A 471 34.12 14.91 15.66
C ASN A 471 34.39 16.22 16.43
N GLN A 472 33.50 17.20 16.35
CA GLN A 472 33.51 18.42 17.17
C GLN A 472 32.42 18.43 18.25
N ASN A 473 31.54 17.40 18.29
CA ASN A 473 30.53 17.29 19.33
C ASN A 473 31.20 16.93 20.68
N PRO A 474 31.00 17.72 21.75
CA PRO A 474 31.67 17.50 23.03
C PRO A 474 31.29 16.17 23.68
N TYR A 475 30.05 15.70 23.49
CA TYR A 475 29.59 14.43 24.06
C TYR A 475 30.18 13.21 23.32
N TYR A 476 30.29 13.28 22.00
CA TYR A 476 31.00 12.26 21.21
C TYR A 476 32.47 12.13 21.63
N LEU A 477 33.17 13.27 21.74
CA LEU A 477 34.56 13.30 22.19
C LEU A 477 34.70 12.78 23.63
N TYR A 478 33.74 13.10 24.50
CA TYR A 478 33.68 12.57 25.85
C TYR A 478 33.60 11.03 25.86
N LEU A 479 32.70 10.44 25.07
CA LEU A 479 32.55 8.98 25.00
C LEU A 479 33.80 8.30 24.42
N LEU A 480 34.46 8.91 23.42
CA LEU A 480 35.78 8.44 22.95
C LEU A 480 36.84 8.49 24.06
N GLY A 481 36.85 9.58 24.84
CA GLY A 481 37.74 9.73 25.98
C GLY A 481 37.51 8.65 27.03
N ARG A 482 36.25 8.40 27.39
CA ARG A 482 35.84 7.35 28.33
C ARG A 482 36.21 5.96 27.82
N LEU A 483 35.90 5.62 26.58
CA LEU A 483 36.28 4.34 25.95
C LEU A 483 37.79 4.10 25.99
N ASN A 484 38.60 5.11 25.64
CA ASN A 484 40.06 4.99 25.70
C ASN A 484 40.56 4.84 27.14
N LYS A 485 39.93 5.51 28.12
CA LYS A 485 40.25 5.36 29.53
C LYS A 485 40.02 3.93 30.00
N GLU A 486 38.82 3.39 29.75
CA GLU A 486 38.45 2.02 30.17
C GLU A 486 39.28 0.93 29.46
N THR A 487 39.74 1.19 28.22
CA THR A 487 40.62 0.28 27.48
C THR A 487 42.12 0.48 27.76
N GLY A 488 42.48 1.30 28.74
CA GLY A 488 43.86 1.52 29.20
C GLY A 488 44.70 2.50 28.35
N LYS A 489 44.12 3.11 27.32
CA LYS A 489 44.75 4.12 26.44
C LYS A 489 44.64 5.51 27.05
N LEU A 490 45.28 5.69 28.19
CA LEU A 490 45.12 6.86 29.05
C LEU A 490 45.55 8.18 28.37
N ILE A 491 46.59 8.16 27.54
CA ILE A 491 47.12 9.35 26.86
C ILE A 491 46.12 9.85 25.81
N GLU A 492 45.62 8.94 24.96
CA GLU A 492 44.60 9.23 23.96
C GLU A 492 43.30 9.69 24.61
N ALA A 493 42.89 9.02 25.70
CA ALA A 493 41.76 9.43 26.51
C ALA A 493 41.90 10.86 27.00
N LEU A 494 43.09 11.27 27.44
CA LEU A 494 43.35 12.61 27.93
C LEU A 494 43.16 13.67 26.84
N GLU A 495 43.60 13.40 25.61
CA GLU A 495 43.44 14.32 24.48
C GLU A 495 41.96 14.54 24.14
N PHE A 496 41.19 13.45 24.07
CA PHE A 496 39.76 13.52 23.80
C PHE A 496 38.99 14.24 24.92
N LEU A 497 39.23 13.89 26.20
CA LEU A 497 38.58 14.51 27.34
C LEU A 497 38.89 16.01 27.45
N LYS A 498 40.15 16.41 27.21
CA LYS A 498 40.53 17.83 27.17
C LYS A 498 39.77 18.59 26.10
N ARG A 499 39.67 18.01 24.90
CA ARG A 499 38.97 18.64 23.77
C ARG A 499 37.47 18.72 24.03
N ALA A 500 36.89 17.65 24.58
CA ALA A 500 35.50 17.59 25.02
C ALA A 500 35.18 18.69 26.05
N TYR A 501 36.01 18.83 27.10
CA TYR A 501 35.83 19.82 28.15
C TYR A 501 35.88 21.26 27.62
N LYS A 502 36.78 21.55 26.66
CA LYS A 502 36.89 22.87 26.03
C LYS A 502 35.66 23.22 25.18
N LEU A 503 35.05 22.24 24.53
CA LEU A 503 33.91 22.42 23.63
C LEU A 503 32.55 22.31 24.34
N ALA A 504 32.52 21.83 25.58
CA ALA A 504 31.31 21.67 26.36
C ALA A 504 30.67 23.03 26.69
N VAL A 505 29.42 23.21 26.28
CA VAL A 505 28.67 24.46 26.48
C VAL A 505 27.83 24.42 27.76
N THR A 506 27.16 23.30 28.04
CA THR A 506 26.24 23.21 29.17
C THR A 506 26.97 22.85 30.47
N PRO A 507 26.57 23.43 31.62
CA PRO A 507 27.18 23.13 32.92
C PRO A 507 27.13 21.64 33.28
N GLU A 508 26.04 20.94 32.95
CA GLU A 508 25.85 19.53 33.29
C GLU A 508 26.84 18.64 32.53
N ILE A 509 26.95 18.82 31.21
CA ILE A 509 27.90 18.07 30.37
C ILE A 509 29.32 18.41 30.78
N LYS A 510 29.61 19.69 31.03
CA LYS A 510 30.93 20.14 31.45
C LYS A 510 31.35 19.51 32.79
N ALA A 511 30.45 19.42 33.75
CA ALA A 511 30.71 18.75 35.04
C ALA A 511 30.96 17.24 34.86
N LYS A 512 30.17 16.55 34.02
CA LYS A 512 30.36 15.12 33.71
C LYS A 512 31.75 14.88 33.11
N ILE A 513 32.14 15.66 32.10
CA ILE A 513 33.46 15.57 31.46
C ILE A 513 34.59 15.94 32.42
N GLN A 514 34.40 16.97 33.24
CA GLN A 514 35.40 17.45 34.18
C GLN A 514 35.82 16.35 35.17
N LYS A 515 34.86 15.55 35.65
CA LYS A 515 35.14 14.44 36.56
C LYS A 515 36.09 13.42 35.93
N ASP A 516 35.74 12.88 34.77
CA ASP A 516 36.57 11.88 34.08
C ASP A 516 37.90 12.45 33.61
N TYR A 517 37.92 13.72 33.20
CA TYR A 517 39.15 14.41 32.80
C TYR A 517 40.11 14.59 33.98
N LEU A 518 39.59 15.00 35.15
CA LEU A 518 40.36 15.14 36.38
C LEU A 518 40.92 13.79 36.84
N GLU A 519 40.10 12.75 36.84
CA GLU A 519 40.51 11.40 37.22
C GLU A 519 41.64 10.89 36.32
N ASN A 520 41.52 11.05 35.00
CA ASN A 520 42.56 10.64 34.06
C ASN A 520 43.87 11.44 34.25
N LEU A 521 43.80 12.73 34.56
CA LEU A 521 44.99 13.54 34.91
C LEU A 521 45.69 13.02 36.18
N ILE A 522 44.92 12.60 37.19
CA ILE A 522 45.47 12.03 38.44
C ILE A 522 46.18 10.71 38.15
N ILE A 523 45.56 9.82 37.37
CA ILE A 523 46.13 8.51 37.03
C ILE A 523 47.47 8.66 36.28
N LEU A 524 47.53 9.61 35.34
CA LEU A 524 48.73 9.94 34.54
C LEU A 524 49.79 10.80 35.27
N GLY A 525 49.56 11.16 36.54
CA GLY A 525 50.51 11.96 37.33
C GLY A 525 50.62 13.43 36.89
N ARG A 526 49.63 13.98 36.19
CA ARG A 526 49.60 15.37 35.70
C ARG A 526 49.02 16.32 36.75
N TYR A 527 49.60 16.32 37.94
CA TYR A 527 49.00 16.90 39.16
C TYR A 527 48.76 18.41 39.12
N GLU A 528 49.66 19.21 38.57
CA GLU A 528 49.44 20.68 38.47
C GLU A 528 48.21 21.01 37.62
N LYS A 529 48.01 20.27 36.52
CA LYS A 529 46.81 20.43 35.66
C LYS A 529 45.55 19.89 36.32
N ALA A 530 45.67 18.79 37.07
CA ALA A 530 44.57 18.26 37.87
C ALA A 530 44.10 19.29 38.91
N PHE A 531 45.06 19.93 39.60
CA PHE A 531 44.75 20.96 40.58
C PHE A 531 44.12 22.21 39.95
N SER A 532 44.64 22.70 38.82
CA SER A 532 44.01 23.84 38.13
C SER A 532 42.57 23.55 37.72
N LEU A 533 42.32 22.35 37.18
CA LEU A 533 40.98 21.92 36.79
C LEU A 533 40.04 21.79 38.00
N LEU A 534 40.54 21.34 39.14
CA LEU A 534 39.80 21.26 40.40
C LEU A 534 39.41 22.65 40.92
N GLN A 535 40.29 23.65 40.79
CA GLN A 535 40.01 25.03 41.20
C GLN A 535 38.92 25.69 40.35
N GLU A 536 38.84 25.35 39.06
CA GLU A 536 37.82 25.83 38.13
C GLU A 536 36.44 25.17 38.36
N ALA A 537 36.36 24.08 39.14
CA ALA A 537 35.12 23.34 39.34
C ALA A 537 34.10 24.13 40.19
N SER A 538 32.90 24.32 39.65
CA SER A 538 31.79 24.95 40.38
C SER A 538 31.43 24.15 41.65
N LYS A 539 31.37 22.83 41.51
CA LYS A 539 31.23 21.87 42.61
C LYS A 539 32.46 20.97 42.64
N VAL A 540 33.12 20.93 43.79
CA VAL A 540 34.30 20.08 44.01
C VAL A 540 33.83 18.69 44.44
N ASP A 541 34.22 17.67 43.69
CA ASP A 541 34.11 16.27 44.09
C ASP A 541 35.21 15.98 45.13
N LEU A 542 34.81 15.90 46.41
CA LEU A 542 35.73 15.80 47.53
C LEU A 542 36.53 14.49 47.50
N GLU A 543 35.91 13.38 47.11
CA GLU A 543 36.56 12.08 47.05
C GLU A 543 37.65 12.07 45.97
N LEU A 544 37.34 12.62 44.80
CA LEU A 544 38.33 12.75 43.73
C LEU A 544 39.47 13.72 44.10
N ALA A 545 39.14 14.77 44.86
CA ALA A 545 40.15 15.71 45.37
C ALA A 545 41.07 15.08 46.44
N LYS A 546 40.52 14.26 47.34
CA LYS A 546 41.28 13.46 48.31
C LYS A 546 42.18 12.45 47.60
N ALA A 547 41.71 11.83 46.52
CA ALA A 547 42.52 10.94 45.70
C ALA A 547 43.75 11.66 45.09
N LEU A 548 43.59 12.92 44.62
CA LEU A 548 44.70 13.75 44.15
C LEU A 548 45.73 14.02 45.26
N VAL A 549 45.28 14.38 46.46
CA VAL A 549 46.19 14.58 47.61
C VAL A 549 46.93 13.29 47.96
N THR A 550 46.21 12.18 48.06
CA THR A 550 46.78 10.88 48.42
C THR A 550 47.84 10.44 47.40
N ARG A 551 47.56 10.57 46.10
CA ARG A 551 48.50 10.27 45.01
C ARG A 551 49.74 11.17 45.08
N THR A 552 49.55 12.48 45.24
CA THR A 552 50.67 13.43 45.32
C THR A 552 51.55 13.22 46.55
N LEU A 553 50.99 12.80 47.69
CA LEU A 553 51.75 12.40 48.87
C LEU A 553 52.54 11.11 48.63
N LYS A 554 51.90 10.08 48.04
CA LYS A 554 52.53 8.78 47.75
C LYS A 554 53.70 8.88 46.78
N GLU A 555 53.60 9.77 45.79
CA GLU A 555 54.65 10.02 44.78
C GLU A 555 55.61 11.17 45.15
N GLU A 556 55.61 11.56 46.43
CA GLU A 556 56.55 12.54 47.01
C GLU A 556 56.49 13.94 46.35
N LYS A 557 55.32 14.32 45.82
CA LYS A 557 55.04 15.64 45.24
C LYS A 557 54.48 16.61 46.28
N TYR A 558 55.21 16.78 47.38
CA TYR A 558 54.73 17.48 48.58
C TYR A 558 54.30 18.93 48.34
N LEU A 559 54.99 19.67 47.47
CA LEU A 559 54.60 21.06 47.15
C LEU A 559 53.19 21.14 46.55
N ILE A 560 52.83 20.17 45.68
CA ILE A 560 51.51 20.13 45.07
C ILE A 560 50.48 19.64 46.09
N ALA A 561 50.81 18.60 46.85
CA ALA A 561 49.95 18.10 47.93
C ALA A 561 49.58 19.22 48.91
N GLN A 562 50.54 20.05 49.30
CA GLN A 562 50.33 21.22 50.17
C GLN A 562 49.39 22.25 49.54
N LYS A 563 49.59 22.62 48.27
CA LYS A 563 48.70 23.54 47.55
C LYS A 563 47.27 22.99 47.50
N VAL A 564 47.10 21.73 47.12
CA VAL A 564 45.80 21.07 47.02
C VAL A 564 45.11 20.99 48.39
N LEU A 565 45.82 20.55 49.43
CA LEU A 565 45.31 20.51 50.81
C LEU A 565 44.90 21.89 51.30
N SER A 566 45.71 22.93 51.08
CA SER A 566 45.38 24.29 51.50
C SER A 566 44.10 24.82 50.85
N PHE A 567 43.86 24.46 49.59
CA PHE A 567 42.63 24.79 48.87
C PHE A 567 41.44 24.01 49.44
N LEU A 568 41.58 22.70 49.66
CA LEU A 568 40.50 21.85 50.16
C LEU A 568 40.13 22.17 51.61
N ARG A 569 41.10 22.42 52.49
CA ARG A 569 40.86 22.80 53.90
C ARG A 569 40.12 24.14 54.03
N LYS A 570 40.29 25.07 53.09
CA LYS A 570 39.50 26.31 53.03
C LYS A 570 38.03 26.04 52.70
N LYS A 571 37.76 25.06 51.84
CA LYS A 571 36.41 24.74 51.35
C LYS A 571 35.68 23.72 52.24
N PHE A 572 36.43 22.84 52.89
CA PHE A 572 35.96 21.75 53.74
C PHE A 572 36.77 21.70 55.06
N PRO A 573 36.66 22.72 55.93
CA PRO A 573 37.49 22.83 57.13
C PRO A 573 37.22 21.75 58.18
N GLU A 574 36.04 21.16 58.17
CA GLU A 574 35.64 20.13 59.14
C GLU A 574 35.89 18.69 58.64
N ASP A 575 36.41 18.51 57.41
CA ASP A 575 36.69 17.17 56.90
C ASP A 575 37.92 16.58 57.60
N ARG A 576 37.68 15.48 58.33
CA ARG A 576 38.66 14.81 59.20
C ARG A 576 39.74 14.08 58.42
N GLU A 577 39.41 13.55 57.25
CA GLU A 577 40.36 12.87 56.37
C GLU A 577 41.33 13.85 55.72
N LEU A 578 40.86 15.03 55.30
CA LEU A 578 41.75 16.11 54.85
C LEU A 578 42.70 16.55 55.96
N LEU A 579 42.22 16.62 57.20
CA LEU A 579 43.07 16.94 58.35
C LEU A 579 44.10 15.82 58.60
N TRP A 580 43.72 14.56 58.42
CA TRP A 580 44.64 13.42 58.48
C TRP A 580 45.72 13.48 57.40
N LEU A 581 45.33 13.73 56.14
CA LEU A 581 46.24 13.92 55.02
C LEU A 581 47.18 15.13 55.21
N GLU A 582 46.71 16.18 55.89
CA GLU A 582 47.52 17.34 56.26
C GLU A 582 48.59 16.99 57.31
N GLY A 583 48.25 16.18 58.33
CA GLY A 583 49.22 15.68 59.29
C GLY A 583 50.30 14.82 58.63
N LEU A 584 49.89 13.90 57.75
CA LEU A 584 50.81 13.06 56.98
C LEU A 584 51.75 13.90 56.11
N LEU A 585 51.26 14.99 55.50
CA LEU A 585 52.11 15.89 54.72
C LEU A 585 53.21 16.50 55.58
N TRP A 586 52.90 17.00 56.78
CA TRP A 586 53.89 17.63 57.66
C TRP A 586 54.94 16.65 58.18
N GLU A 587 54.54 15.41 58.49
CA GLU A 587 55.52 14.36 58.81
C GLU A 587 56.49 14.13 57.66
N ARG A 588 55.98 14.03 56.43
CA ARG A 588 56.80 13.79 55.23
C ARG A 588 57.70 14.97 54.86
N LEU A 589 57.31 16.19 55.22
CA LEU A 589 58.11 17.40 55.07
C LEU A 589 59.17 17.57 56.18
N GLY A 590 59.19 16.69 57.19
CA GLY A 590 60.14 16.79 58.30
C GLY A 590 59.80 17.89 59.30
N GLU A 591 58.51 18.22 59.45
CA GLU A 591 57.98 19.27 60.32
C GLU A 591 57.16 18.66 61.47
N PRO A 592 57.80 17.92 62.39
CA PRO A 592 57.11 17.07 63.38
C PRO A 592 56.22 17.89 64.33
N GLU A 593 56.62 19.12 64.69
CA GLU A 593 55.82 19.98 65.58
C GLU A 593 54.44 20.33 64.96
N LYS A 594 54.40 20.56 63.64
CA LYS A 594 53.16 20.85 62.91
C LYS A 594 52.31 19.58 62.79
N ALA A 595 52.92 18.44 62.49
CA ALA A 595 52.25 17.15 62.43
C ALA A 595 51.63 16.78 63.80
N PHE A 596 52.40 16.89 64.87
CA PHE A 596 51.97 16.65 66.26
C PHE A 596 50.77 17.50 66.64
N GLY A 597 50.79 18.80 66.30
CA GLY A 597 49.66 19.70 66.52
C GLY A 597 48.37 19.26 65.78
N ILE A 598 48.50 18.63 64.61
CA ILE A 598 47.37 18.04 63.88
C ILE A 598 46.91 16.73 64.53
N TRP A 599 47.84 15.85 64.92
CA TRP A 599 47.53 14.60 65.62
C TRP A 599 46.77 14.83 66.93
N GLN A 600 47.19 15.82 67.73
CA GLN A 600 46.46 16.22 68.93
C GLN A 600 45.04 16.70 68.65
N LYS A 601 44.82 17.40 67.53
CA LYS A 601 43.47 17.83 67.13
C LYS A 601 42.61 16.64 66.71
N LEU A 602 43.17 15.70 65.94
CA LEU A 602 42.45 14.51 65.48
C LEU A 602 42.12 13.54 66.62
N ALA A 603 43.01 13.37 67.59
CA ALA A 603 42.85 12.46 68.73
C ALA A 603 41.67 12.81 69.66
N LYS A 604 41.08 14.01 69.56
CA LYS A 604 39.94 14.44 70.39
C LYS A 604 38.57 13.92 69.92
N GLY A 605 38.51 13.14 68.84
CA GLY A 605 37.25 12.59 68.30
C GLY A 605 37.03 11.10 68.61
N ASN A 606 35.95 10.53 68.08
CA ASN A 606 35.53 9.13 68.32
C ASN A 606 35.51 8.26 67.05
N ASP A 607 36.17 8.66 65.96
CA ASP A 607 36.26 7.86 64.73
C ASP A 607 37.63 7.19 64.54
N VAL A 608 37.77 6.49 63.41
CA VAL A 608 38.99 5.78 63.02
C VAL A 608 40.22 6.71 62.98
N TYR A 609 40.09 7.94 62.50
CA TYR A 609 41.21 8.89 62.45
C TYR A 609 41.65 9.35 63.84
N ALA A 610 40.72 9.44 64.80
CA ALA A 610 41.08 9.71 66.19
C ALA A 610 41.86 8.56 66.82
N GLN A 611 41.42 7.31 66.61
CA GLN A 611 42.14 6.13 67.11
C GLN A 611 43.55 6.03 66.53
N LEU A 612 43.69 6.25 65.21
CA LEU A 612 44.99 6.27 64.54
C LEU A 612 45.89 7.39 65.06
N ALA A 613 45.37 8.62 65.20
CA ALA A 613 46.13 9.74 65.72
C ALA A 613 46.56 9.52 67.20
N SER A 614 45.70 8.94 68.03
CA SER A 614 46.05 8.57 69.42
C SER A 614 47.16 7.53 69.48
N SER A 615 47.20 6.57 68.54
CA SER A 615 48.29 5.60 68.43
C SER A 615 49.61 6.29 68.08
N LEU A 616 49.62 7.16 67.08
CA LEU A 616 50.81 7.92 66.66
C LEU A 616 51.36 8.80 67.80
N LEU A 617 50.49 9.52 68.52
CA LEU A 617 50.89 10.33 69.67
C LEU A 617 51.50 9.48 70.80
N LYS A 618 51.01 8.24 71.00
CA LYS A 618 51.54 7.32 71.98
C LYS A 618 52.91 6.78 71.57
N GLU A 619 53.09 6.44 70.30
CA GLU A 619 54.38 6.04 69.74
C GLU A 619 55.41 7.16 69.85
N GLU A 620 55.05 8.38 69.50
CA GLU A 620 55.95 9.54 69.59
C GLU A 620 56.37 9.83 71.03
N LYS A 621 55.44 9.74 71.99
CA LYS A 621 55.75 9.84 73.41
C LYS A 621 56.73 8.76 73.88
N LEU A 622 56.55 7.52 73.44
CA LEU A 622 57.46 6.41 73.75
C LEU A 622 58.85 6.62 73.13
N ILE A 623 58.92 7.17 71.91
CA ILE A 623 60.19 7.53 71.26
C ILE A 623 60.90 8.65 72.02
N GLU A 624 60.18 9.67 72.49
CA GLU A 624 60.75 10.74 73.32
C GLU A 624 61.25 10.23 74.68
N GLU A 625 60.49 9.35 75.33
CA GLU A 625 60.90 8.69 76.59
C GLU A 625 62.16 7.85 76.37
N ALA A 626 62.21 7.05 75.30
CA ALA A 626 63.40 6.27 74.95
C ALA A 626 64.62 7.15 74.61
N ARG A 627 64.43 8.28 73.91
CA ARG A 627 65.52 9.24 73.63
C ARG A 627 66.13 9.83 74.91
N LYS A 628 65.31 10.08 75.94
CA LYS A 628 65.77 10.58 77.26
C LYS A 628 66.51 9.53 78.09
N GLU A 629 66.33 8.25 77.80
CA GLU A 629 67.10 7.18 78.47
C GLU A 629 68.42 6.88 77.76
N ILE A 630 68.53 7.20 76.47
CA ILE A 630 69.72 6.93 75.64
C ILE A 630 70.72 8.11 75.63
N TYR A 631 70.24 9.35 75.72
CA TYR A 631 71.04 10.58 75.78
C TYR A 631 70.89 11.25 77.15
#